data_AF-A0A951IBC4-F1
#
_entry.id   AF-A0A951IBC4-F1
#
_cell.length_a   1.000
_cell.length_b   1.000
_cell.length_c   1.000
_cell.angle_alpha   90.00
_cell.angle_beta   90.00
_cell.angle_gamma   90.00
#
_symmetry.space_group_name_H-M   'P 1'
#
loop_
_entity.id
_entity.type
_entity.pdbx_description
1 polymer ?
#
loop_
_entity_poly.entity_id
_entity_poly.type
_entity_poly.pdbx_seq_one_letter_code
_entity_poly.pdbx_strand_id
1 'polypeptide(L)'
;MIRLLNIAALCCLIGSALYAYRIKYDTLYDTEEAAKLLRQVDAEKVTIATLRGEWQAMSAPGRLQILADKYLDLVPLNVRHTAPSPADLPRKQAEGDEIGRKLDALGLGEPTATPPRGGPAGNTPTGNRKP
;
A
#
# COMPACT_ATOMS: atom_id res chain seq x y z
N MET A 1 9.99 26.48 58.22
CA MET A 1 10.40 27.08 56.92
C MET A 1 11.21 26.08 56.08
N ILE A 2 12.46 25.74 56.44
CA ILE A 2 13.31 24.80 55.67
C ILE A 2 12.73 23.37 55.52
N ARG A 3 12.01 22.86 56.52
CA ARG A 3 11.38 21.54 56.44
C ARG A 3 10.34 21.42 55.32
N LEU A 4 9.59 22.50 55.04
CA LEU A 4 8.63 22.54 53.92
C LEU A 4 9.36 22.51 52.57
N LEU A 5 10.48 23.24 52.46
CA LEU A 5 11.29 23.26 51.25
C LEU A 5 11.87 21.87 50.94
N ASN A 6 12.32 21.14 51.96
CA ASN A 6 12.84 19.78 51.79
C ASN A 6 11.74 18.79 51.35
N ILE A 7 10.53 18.91 51.92
CA ILE A 7 9.39 18.08 51.49
C ILE A 7 9.01 18.40 50.04
N ALA A 8 8.99 19.67 49.65
CA ALA A 8 8.74 20.07 48.28
C ALA A 8 9.80 19.53 47.32
N ALA A 9 11.09 19.60 47.68
CA ALA A 9 12.18 19.05 46.88
C ALA A 9 12.07 17.52 46.73
N LEU A 10 11.71 16.80 47.80
CA LEU A 10 11.48 15.36 47.76
C LEU A 10 10.29 15.00 46.86
N CYS A 11 9.17 15.73 46.98
CA CYS A 11 8.02 15.55 46.09
C CYS A 11 8.38 15.82 44.63
N CYS A 12 9.19 16.85 44.36
CA CYS A 12 9.66 17.19 43.02
C CYS A 12 10.54 16.07 42.44
N LEU A 13 11.45 15.51 43.25
CA LEU A 13 12.30 14.37 42.88
C LEU A 13 11.46 13.13 42.52
N ILE A 14 10.53 12.76 43.40
CA ILE A 14 9.65 11.59 43.18
C ILE A 14 8.75 11.83 41.96
N GLY A 15 8.21 13.04 41.81
CA GLY A 15 7.38 13.42 40.67
C GLY A 15 8.13 13.31 39.34
N SER A 16 9.38 13.75 39.27
CA SER A 16 10.23 13.62 38.08
C SER A 16 10.49 12.15 37.72
N ALA A 17 10.79 11.30 38.72
CA ALA A 17 10.99 9.88 38.50
C ALA A 17 9.72 9.18 38.00
N LEU A 18 8.55 9.50 38.58
CA LEU A 18 7.26 8.96 38.13
C LEU A 18 6.90 9.45 36.72
N TYR A 19 7.16 10.71 36.40
CA TYR A 19 6.90 11.27 35.07
C TYR A 19 7.74 10.58 33.98
N ALA A 20 9.04 10.38 34.24
CA ALA A 20 9.92 9.64 33.34
C ALA A 20 9.47 8.17 33.17
N TYR A 21 8.96 7.56 34.23
CA TYR A 21 8.42 6.20 34.17
C TYR A 21 7.11 6.12 33.35
N ARG A 22 6.22 7.10 33.48
CA ARG A 22 4.99 7.18 32.67
C ARG A 22 5.30 7.29 31.19
N ILE A 23 6.22 8.17 30.80
CA ILE A 23 6.68 8.31 29.39
C ILE A 23 7.15 6.97 28.83
N LYS A 24 7.86 6.16 29.62
CA LYS A 24 8.34 4.85 29.16
C LYS A 24 7.19 3.86 28.94
N TYR A 25 6.16 3.88 29.78
CA TYR A 25 5.07 2.90 29.75
C TYR A 25 3.93 3.25 28.80
N ASP A 26 3.69 4.54 28.52
CA ASP A 26 2.66 4.97 27.59
C ASP A 26 2.91 4.38 26.19
N THR A 27 4.17 4.18 25.81
CA THR A 27 4.53 3.57 24.51
C THR A 27 4.22 2.07 24.41
N LEU A 28 4.19 1.33 25.53
CA LEU A 28 3.90 -0.11 25.51
C LEU A 28 2.40 -0.37 25.36
N TYR A 29 1.58 0.40 26.05
CA TYR A 29 0.12 0.22 26.05
C TYR A 29 -0.49 0.55 24.67
N ASP A 30 -0.06 1.64 24.06
CA ASP A 30 -0.54 2.05 22.73
C ASP A 30 -0.12 1.07 21.62
N THR A 31 1.06 0.44 21.77
CA THR A 31 1.52 -0.57 20.79
C THR A 31 0.73 -1.87 20.87
N GLU A 32 0.27 -2.26 22.06
CA GLU A 32 -0.55 -3.47 22.22
C GLU A 32 -1.94 -3.29 21.61
N GLU A 33 -2.58 -2.14 21.84
CA GLU A 33 -3.88 -1.84 21.23
C GLU A 33 -3.79 -1.72 19.70
N ALA A 34 -2.76 -1.04 19.19
CA ALA A 34 -2.52 -0.94 17.75
C ALA A 34 -2.26 -2.31 17.10
N ALA A 35 -1.47 -3.17 17.75
CA ALA A 35 -1.23 -4.54 17.28
C ALA A 35 -2.51 -5.39 17.29
N LYS A 36 -3.39 -5.18 18.28
CA LYS A 36 -4.68 -5.88 18.37
C LYS A 36 -5.62 -5.45 17.24
N LEU A 37 -5.70 -4.16 16.96
CA LEU A 37 -6.50 -3.59 15.86
C LEU A 37 -5.98 -4.05 14.49
N LEU A 38 -4.67 -4.03 14.25
CA LEU A 38 -4.08 -4.52 13.01
C LEU A 38 -4.42 -6.00 12.75
N ARG A 39 -4.36 -6.84 13.79
CA ARG A 39 -4.76 -8.26 13.68
C ARG A 39 -6.24 -8.43 13.32
N GLN A 40 -7.13 -7.59 13.85
CA GLN A 40 -8.56 -7.63 13.50
C GLN A 40 -8.77 -7.22 12.04
N VAL A 41 -8.13 -6.14 11.60
CA VAL A 41 -8.17 -5.66 10.21
C VAL A 41 -7.70 -6.74 9.23
N ASP A 42 -6.60 -7.43 9.53
CA ASP A 42 -6.10 -8.48 8.65
C ASP A 42 -7.01 -9.72 8.62
N ALA A 43 -7.67 -10.07 9.73
CA ALA A 43 -8.68 -11.13 9.74
C ALA A 43 -9.91 -10.77 8.90
N GLU A 44 -10.36 -9.52 8.95
CA GLU A 44 -11.47 -9.03 8.13
C GLU A 44 -11.12 -9.04 6.62
N LYS A 45 -9.90 -8.65 6.25
CA LYS A 45 -9.43 -8.71 4.86
C LYS A 45 -9.45 -10.13 4.30
N VAL A 46 -9.04 -11.12 5.09
CA VAL A 46 -9.10 -12.54 4.68
C VAL A 46 -10.55 -12.95 4.42
N THR A 47 -11.47 -12.53 5.28
CA THR A 47 -12.91 -12.80 5.12
C THR A 47 -13.47 -12.14 3.85
N ILE A 48 -13.07 -10.90 3.55
CA ILE A 48 -13.47 -10.23 2.31
C ILE A 48 -12.90 -10.95 1.08
N ALA A 49 -11.66 -11.43 1.16
CA ALA A 49 -11.02 -12.16 0.07
C ALA A 49 -11.74 -13.48 -0.24
N THR A 50 -12.17 -14.22 0.78
CA THR A 50 -12.95 -15.46 0.60
C THR A 50 -14.31 -15.16 -0.02
N LEU A 51 -15.06 -14.18 0.51
CA LEU A 51 -16.35 -13.77 -0.05
C LEU A 51 -16.23 -13.31 -1.50
N ARG A 52 -15.16 -12.58 -1.83
CA ARG A 52 -14.90 -12.14 -3.20
C ARG A 52 -14.57 -13.31 -4.12
N GLY A 53 -13.85 -14.32 -3.62
CA GLY A 53 -13.60 -15.57 -4.32
C GLY A 53 -14.89 -16.34 -4.62
N GLU A 54 -15.78 -16.46 -3.63
CA GLU A 54 -17.11 -17.06 -3.79
C GLU A 54 -17.97 -16.30 -4.80
N TRP A 55 -17.90 -14.96 -4.78
CA TRP A 55 -18.60 -14.11 -5.76
C TRP A 55 -18.09 -14.29 -7.18
N GLN A 56 -16.78 -14.43 -7.37
CA GLN A 56 -16.18 -14.72 -8.67
C GLN A 56 -16.58 -16.11 -9.16
N ALA A 57 -16.65 -17.11 -8.27
CA ALA A 57 -17.14 -18.43 -8.60
C ALA A 57 -18.61 -18.41 -9.03
N MET A 58 -19.45 -17.61 -8.37
CA MET A 58 -20.86 -17.46 -8.73
C MET A 58 -21.06 -16.65 -10.02
N SER A 59 -20.23 -15.63 -10.25
CA SER A 59 -20.29 -14.72 -11.40
C SER A 59 -19.54 -15.24 -12.64
N ALA A 60 -19.19 -16.53 -12.67
CA ALA A 60 -18.42 -17.13 -13.76
C ALA A 60 -19.10 -16.82 -15.12
N PRO A 61 -18.40 -16.16 -16.06
CA PRO A 61 -18.99 -15.63 -17.29
C PRO A 61 -19.60 -16.72 -18.17
N GLY A 62 -19.11 -17.97 -18.06
CA GLY A 62 -19.69 -19.11 -18.77
C GLY A 62 -21.15 -19.39 -18.39
N ARG A 63 -21.54 -19.22 -17.13
CA ARG A 63 -22.95 -19.41 -16.71
C ARG A 63 -23.85 -18.29 -17.21
N LEU A 64 -23.34 -17.05 -17.20
CA LEU A 64 -24.05 -15.90 -17.76
C LEU A 64 -24.21 -16.03 -19.27
N GLN A 65 -23.23 -16.60 -19.97
CA GLN A 65 -23.30 -16.80 -21.41
C GLN A 65 -24.26 -17.91 -21.82
N ILE A 66 -24.34 -19.01 -21.05
CA ILE A 66 -25.35 -20.06 -21.26
C ILE A 66 -26.77 -19.51 -21.04
N LEU A 67 -26.96 -18.63 -20.05
CA LEU A 67 -28.26 -18.02 -19.78
C LEU A 67 -28.61 -16.93 -20.81
N ALA A 68 -27.61 -16.19 -21.30
CA ALA A 68 -27.77 -15.28 -22.44
C ALA A 68 -28.20 -16.08 -23.67
N ASP A 69 -27.42 -17.06 -24.13
CA ASP A 69 -27.73 -17.88 -25.31
C ASP A 69 -29.12 -18.53 -25.25
N LYS A 70 -29.63 -18.85 -24.05
CA LYS A 70 -30.94 -19.50 -23.87
C LYS A 70 -32.12 -18.53 -23.86
N TYR A 71 -31.94 -17.28 -23.45
CA TYR A 71 -33.04 -16.33 -23.21
C TYR A 71 -32.92 -14.99 -23.94
N LEU A 72 -31.75 -14.67 -24.46
CA LEU A 72 -31.45 -13.42 -25.12
C LEU A 72 -30.57 -13.75 -26.33
N ASP A 73 -31.12 -13.59 -27.53
CA ASP A 73 -30.49 -13.91 -28.83
C ASP A 73 -29.28 -12.98 -29.10
N LEU A 74 -28.23 -13.11 -28.28
CA LEU A 74 -27.13 -12.18 -28.14
C LEU A 74 -25.86 -12.80 -28.70
N VAL A 75 -25.16 -12.03 -29.54
CA VAL A 75 -23.90 -12.43 -30.17
C VAL A 75 -22.89 -12.84 -29.09
N PRO A 76 -22.24 -14.01 -29.21
CA PRO A 76 -21.32 -14.50 -28.19
C PRO A 76 -20.20 -13.48 -27.96
N LEU A 77 -19.92 -13.19 -26.67
CA LEU A 77 -18.83 -12.32 -26.23
C LEU A 77 -17.48 -12.95 -26.60
N ASN A 78 -17.08 -12.79 -27.84
CA ASN A 78 -15.77 -13.18 -28.32
C ASN A 78 -14.77 -12.14 -27.80
N VAL A 79 -13.83 -12.57 -26.96
CA VAL A 79 -12.77 -11.73 -26.36
C VAL A 79 -11.97 -10.97 -27.42
N ARG A 80 -11.98 -11.43 -28.69
CA ARG A 80 -11.37 -10.71 -29.83
C ARG A 80 -12.13 -9.46 -30.27
N HIS A 81 -13.42 -9.31 -29.95
CA HIS A 81 -14.23 -8.13 -30.27
C HIS A 81 -14.24 -7.09 -29.13
N THR A 82 -13.99 -7.50 -27.89
CA THR A 82 -14.00 -6.59 -26.73
C THR A 82 -12.63 -5.97 -26.42
N ALA A 83 -11.55 -6.47 -27.03
CA ALA A 83 -10.28 -5.77 -27.02
C ALA A 83 -10.36 -4.61 -28.03
N PRO A 84 -10.29 -3.34 -27.61
CA PRO A 84 -10.16 -2.24 -28.56
C PRO A 84 -8.93 -2.52 -29.42
N SER A 85 -9.06 -2.38 -30.73
CA SER A 85 -7.90 -2.42 -31.62
C SER A 85 -6.87 -1.41 -31.07
N PRO A 86 -5.55 -1.69 -31.08
CA PRO A 86 -4.54 -0.73 -30.61
C PRO A 86 -4.63 0.66 -31.25
N ALA A 87 -5.36 0.78 -32.36
CA ALA A 87 -5.68 2.02 -33.06
C ALA A 87 -6.85 2.83 -32.48
N ASP A 88 -7.75 2.22 -31.70
CA ASP A 88 -8.95 2.86 -31.12
C ASP A 88 -8.71 3.39 -29.69
N LEU A 89 -7.59 3.05 -29.06
CA LEU A 89 -7.23 3.66 -27.78
C LEU A 89 -6.80 5.11 -28.04
N PRO A 90 -7.38 6.10 -27.33
CA PRO A 90 -6.82 7.44 -27.27
C PRO A 90 -5.36 7.30 -26.87
N ARG A 91 -4.44 7.70 -27.77
CA ARG A 91 -3.01 7.66 -27.52
C ARG A 91 -2.79 8.36 -26.18
N LYS A 92 -2.22 7.65 -25.19
CA LYS A 92 -1.85 8.24 -23.90
C LYS A 92 -1.11 9.53 -24.24
N GLN A 93 -1.71 10.67 -23.94
CA GLN A 93 -1.08 11.96 -24.14
C GLN A 93 0.26 11.83 -23.41
N ALA A 94 1.36 12.01 -24.14
CA ALA A 94 2.67 12.01 -23.51
C ALA A 94 2.56 13.08 -22.43
N GLU A 95 2.46 12.64 -21.18
CA GLU A 95 2.49 13.49 -20.01
C GLU A 95 3.86 14.13 -20.10
N GLY A 96 3.89 15.32 -20.70
CA GLY A 96 5.12 16.06 -20.88
C GLY A 96 5.69 16.20 -19.49
N ASP A 97 6.92 15.72 -19.30
CA ASP A 97 7.59 15.72 -18.01
C ASP A 97 7.80 17.16 -17.56
N GLU A 98 6.74 17.77 -17.02
CA GLU A 98 6.76 19.12 -16.48
C GLU A 98 7.72 19.20 -15.31
N ILE A 99 7.94 18.07 -14.63
CA ILE A 99 8.90 17.94 -13.55
C ILE A 99 10.30 18.06 -14.13
N GLY A 100 10.65 17.32 -15.18
CA GLY A 100 11.91 17.45 -15.91
C GLY A 100 12.14 18.86 -16.44
N ARG A 101 11.11 19.49 -17.01
CA ARG A 101 11.19 20.88 -17.50
C ARG A 101 11.40 21.91 -16.40
N LYS A 102 10.77 21.70 -15.23
CA LYS A 102 10.98 22.54 -14.04
C LYS A 102 12.35 22.31 -13.43
N LEU A 103 12.83 21.06 -13.38
CA LEU A 103 14.19 20.74 -12.90
C LEU A 103 15.28 21.38 -13.77
N ASP A 104 15.09 21.38 -15.09
CA ASP A 104 15.99 22.04 -16.04
C ASP A 104 15.94 23.58 -15.88
N ALA A 105 14.74 24.14 -15.71
CA ALA A 105 14.56 25.56 -15.42
C ALA A 105 15.17 26.00 -14.07
N LEU A 106 15.24 25.10 -13.10
CA LEU A 106 15.92 25.33 -11.81
C LEU A 106 17.44 25.09 -11.88
N GLY A 107 18.00 24.73 -13.04
CA GLY A 107 19.42 24.47 -13.21
C GLY A 107 19.91 23.20 -12.49
N LEU A 108 18.99 22.31 -12.10
CA LEU A 108 19.28 21.01 -11.47
C LEU A 108 19.42 19.87 -12.50
N GLY A 109 19.31 20.20 -13.79
CA GLY A 109 19.39 19.26 -14.92
C GLY A 109 20.80 18.88 -15.35
N GLU A 110 21.86 19.48 -14.78
CA GLU A 110 23.22 19.03 -15.09
C GLU A 110 23.45 17.61 -14.54
N PRO A 111 23.92 16.67 -15.38
CA PRO A 111 24.22 15.32 -14.94
C PRO A 111 25.38 15.36 -13.97
N THR A 112 25.07 15.35 -12.66
CA THR A 112 26.05 15.04 -11.63
C THR A 112 26.58 13.65 -11.95
N ALA A 113 27.82 13.60 -12.42
CA ALA A 113 28.55 12.39 -12.78
C ALA A 113 28.61 11.47 -11.54
N THR A 114 27.61 10.62 -11.42
CA THR A 114 27.60 9.55 -10.41
C THR A 114 28.61 8.52 -10.91
N PRO A 115 29.67 8.23 -10.15
CA PRO A 115 30.73 7.31 -10.60
C PRO A 115 30.15 5.92 -10.90
N PRO A 116 30.75 5.16 -11.83
CA PRO A 116 30.20 3.89 -12.28
C PRO A 116 30.15 2.91 -11.11
N ARG A 117 28.94 2.51 -10.73
CA ARG A 117 28.70 1.52 -9.68
C ARG A 117 29.08 0.13 -10.20
N GLY A 118 30.37 -0.19 -10.16
CA GLY A 118 30.86 -1.57 -10.17
C GLY A 118 30.56 -2.22 -8.83
N GLY A 119 29.50 -3.02 -8.75
CA GLY A 119 29.10 -3.79 -7.56
C GLY A 119 27.75 -4.50 -7.78
N PRO A 120 27.55 -5.71 -7.22
CA PRO A 120 26.90 -6.82 -7.90
C PRO A 120 25.43 -6.58 -8.23
N ALA A 121 25.02 -7.10 -9.40
CA ALA A 121 23.65 -7.14 -9.86
C ALA A 121 22.75 -7.77 -8.79
N GLY A 122 21.86 -6.96 -8.21
CA GLY A 122 20.83 -7.43 -7.30
C GLY A 122 19.89 -8.39 -8.01
N ASN A 123 19.82 -9.61 -7.47
CA ASN A 123 19.13 -10.76 -8.00
C ASN A 123 17.63 -10.46 -8.12
N THR A 124 17.12 -10.18 -9.32
CA THR A 124 15.67 -10.14 -9.57
C THR A 124 15.17 -11.58 -9.68
N PRO A 125 14.24 -12.04 -8.82
CA PRO A 125 13.75 -13.41 -8.88
C PRO A 125 12.90 -13.56 -10.14
N THR A 126 13.44 -14.26 -11.13
CA THR A 126 12.73 -14.66 -12.34
C THR A 126 11.74 -15.77 -11.96
N GLY A 127 10.46 -15.42 -11.89
CA GLY A 127 9.36 -16.38 -11.69
C GLY A 127 9.26 -17.33 -12.87
N ASN A 128 9.85 -18.52 -12.71
CA ASN A 128 9.86 -19.59 -13.69
C ASN A 128 8.45 -20.18 -13.83
N ARG A 129 7.74 -19.93 -14.94
CA ARG A 129 6.54 -20.69 -15.33
C ARG A 129 6.96 -21.67 -16.43
N LYS A 130 7.22 -22.93 -16.06
CA LYS A 130 7.51 -24.03 -16.98
C LYS A 130 6.20 -24.58 -17.61
N PRO A 131 6.30 -25.26 -18.78
CA PRO A 131 5.20 -25.58 -19.69
C PRO A 131 4.31 -26.74 -19.24
#